data_AF-A0A0U3Q3U0-F1
#
_entry.id   AF-A0A0U3Q3U0-F1
#
_cell.length_a   1.000
_cell.length_b   1.000
_cell.length_c   1.000
_cell.angle_alpha   90.00
_cell.angle_beta   90.00
_cell.angle_gamma   90.00
#
_symmetry.space_group_name_H-M   'P 1'
#
loop_
_entity.id
_entity.type
_entity.pdbx_description
1 polymer ?
#
loop_
_entity_poly.entity_id
_entity_poly.type
_entity_poly.pdbx_seq_one_letter_code
_entity_poly.pdbx_strand_id
1 'polypeptide(L)'
;MQEIFRLSRLDPKTLQERTLKLSEEAGEVAQAVLSATGAPGSAYKGLTLEDVREEAVDAAIVALAILAQACPDEETFHAEWQRLVSGKCAKWLGSLPQE
;
A
#
# COMPACT_ATOMS: atom_id res chain seq x y z
N MET A 1 4.37 -10.22 6.44
CA MET A 1 5.18 -10.14 5.20
C MET A 1 5.37 -11.49 4.53
N GLN A 2 5.73 -12.56 5.25
CA GLN A 2 5.78 -13.93 4.69
C GLN A 2 4.46 -14.30 3.98
N GLU A 3 3.33 -14.03 4.62
CA GLU A 3 2.00 -14.25 4.01
C GLU A 3 1.76 -13.43 2.73
N ILE A 4 2.37 -12.23 2.61
CA ILE A 4 2.21 -11.39 1.41
C ILE A 4 3.03 -11.97 0.25
N PHE A 5 4.27 -12.38 0.51
CA PHE A 5 5.09 -13.04 -0.52
C PHE A 5 4.43 -14.34 -0.99
N ARG A 6 3.92 -15.14 -0.04
CA ARG A 6 3.17 -16.36 -0.37
C ARG A 6 1.92 -16.04 -1.20
N LEU A 7 1.12 -15.05 -0.78
CA LEU A 7 -0.07 -14.62 -1.51
C LEU A 7 0.27 -14.13 -2.92
N SER A 8 1.36 -13.37 -3.10
CA SER A 8 1.78 -12.88 -4.41
C SER A 8 2.21 -13.99 -5.36
N ARG A 9 2.65 -15.15 -4.84
CA ARG A 9 2.98 -16.34 -5.63
C ARG A 9 1.77 -17.18 -6.00
N LEU A 10 0.73 -17.18 -5.16
CA LEU A 10 -0.49 -17.97 -5.37
C LEU A 10 -1.53 -17.24 -6.21
N ASP A 11 -1.63 -15.92 -6.09
CA ASP A 11 -2.56 -15.12 -6.87
C ASP A 11 -2.04 -14.96 -8.32
N PRO A 12 -2.83 -15.36 -9.34
CA PRO A 12 -2.38 -15.47 -10.73
C PRO A 12 -2.14 -14.13 -11.43
N LYS A 13 -2.44 -12.99 -10.77
CA LYS A 13 -2.26 -11.66 -11.36
C LYS A 13 -0.82 -11.43 -11.83
N THR A 14 -0.71 -10.95 -13.06
CA THR A 14 0.52 -10.38 -13.62
C THR A 14 0.93 -9.11 -12.88
N LEU A 15 2.18 -8.68 -13.09
CA LEU A 15 2.69 -7.43 -12.51
C LEU A 15 1.88 -6.22 -12.96
N GLN A 16 1.44 -6.21 -14.23
CA GLN A 16 0.58 -5.17 -14.80
C GLN A 16 -0.78 -5.15 -14.11
N GLU A 17 -1.43 -6.30 -13.95
CA GLU A 17 -2.74 -6.41 -13.28
C GLU A 17 -2.66 -6.01 -11.80
N ARG A 18 -1.59 -6.38 -11.07
CA ARG A 18 -1.40 -5.90 -9.70
C ARG A 18 -1.18 -4.39 -9.63
N THR A 19 -0.47 -3.83 -10.60
CA THR A 19 -0.26 -2.37 -10.68
C THR A 19 -1.59 -1.64 -10.94
N LEU A 20 -2.47 -2.20 -11.77
CA LEU A 20 -3.82 -1.70 -11.95
C LEU A 20 -4.65 -1.82 -10.67
N LYS A 21 -4.59 -2.97 -9.98
CA LYS A 21 -5.27 -3.15 -8.69
C LYS A 21 -4.78 -2.15 -7.64
N LEU A 22 -3.48 -1.83 -7.60
CA LEU A 22 -2.96 -0.79 -6.69
C LEU A 22 -3.61 0.58 -6.95
N SER A 23 -3.93 0.88 -8.21
CA SER A 23 -4.60 2.14 -8.57
C SER A 23 -6.06 2.15 -8.11
N GLU A 24 -6.72 1.00 -8.11
CA GLU A 24 -8.07 0.79 -7.55
C GLU A 24 -8.04 1.00 -6.02
N GLU A 25 -7.16 0.30 -5.30
CA GLU A 25 -7.03 0.44 -3.84
C GLU A 25 -6.70 1.88 -3.43
N ALA A 26 -5.82 2.57 -4.19
CA ALA A 26 -5.51 3.96 -3.93
C ALA A 26 -6.74 4.88 -4.08
N GLY A 27 -7.65 4.55 -5.01
CA GLY A 27 -8.93 5.23 -5.17
C GLY A 27 -9.89 4.96 -4.00
N GLU A 28 -9.90 3.73 -3.49
CA GLU A 28 -10.71 3.33 -2.33
C GLU A 28 -10.23 4.03 -1.06
N VAL A 29 -8.91 4.08 -0.81
CA VAL A 29 -8.31 4.91 0.25
C VAL A 29 -8.75 6.37 0.13
N ALA A 30 -8.67 6.95 -1.08
CA ALA A 30 -9.08 8.32 -1.30
C ALA A 30 -10.57 8.54 -0.98
N GLN A 31 -11.44 7.62 -1.41
CA GLN A 31 -12.86 7.68 -1.11
C GLN A 31 -13.15 7.58 0.39
N ALA A 32 -12.51 6.64 1.08
CA ALA A 32 -12.65 6.46 2.53
C ALA A 32 -12.23 7.73 3.28
N VAL A 33 -11.07 8.31 2.95
CA VAL A 33 -10.59 9.55 3.57
C VAL A 33 -11.54 10.71 3.30
N LEU A 34 -11.95 10.92 2.05
CA LEU A 34 -12.83 12.03 1.68
C LEU A 34 -14.20 11.92 2.35
N SER A 35 -14.74 10.71 2.45
CA SER A 35 -16.00 10.47 3.17
C SER A 35 -15.83 10.69 4.67
N ALA A 36 -14.83 10.07 5.30
CA ALA A 36 -14.60 10.13 6.75
C ALA A 36 -14.25 11.52 7.26
N THR A 37 -13.69 12.38 6.40
CA THR A 37 -13.36 13.78 6.72
C THR A 37 -14.44 14.78 6.32
N GLY A 38 -15.57 14.31 5.76
CA GLY A 38 -16.69 15.17 5.38
C GLY A 38 -16.42 16.06 4.17
N ALA A 39 -15.58 15.63 3.23
CA ALA A 39 -15.28 16.39 2.02
C ALA A 39 -16.55 16.62 1.16
N PRO A 40 -16.70 17.81 0.55
CA PRO A 40 -17.84 18.10 -0.33
C PRO A 40 -17.97 17.07 -1.45
N GLY A 41 -19.18 16.53 -1.64
CA GLY A 41 -19.45 15.52 -2.68
C GLY A 41 -19.09 14.08 -2.30
N SER A 42 -18.50 13.83 -1.12
CA SER A 42 -18.12 12.48 -0.66
C SER A 42 -18.75 12.07 0.66
N ALA A 43 -19.16 13.03 1.50
CA ALA A 43 -19.73 12.76 2.83
C ALA A 43 -20.96 11.83 2.84
N TYR A 44 -21.73 11.76 1.75
CA TYR A 44 -22.93 10.92 1.66
C TYR A 44 -22.64 9.41 1.75
N LYS A 45 -21.38 9.00 1.56
CA LYS A 45 -20.95 7.60 1.62
C LYS A 45 -20.90 7.07 3.06
N GLY A 46 -20.82 7.93 4.07
CA GLY A 46 -20.90 7.54 5.48
C GLY A 46 -19.74 6.68 6.00
N LEU A 47 -18.62 6.61 5.27
CA LEU A 47 -17.42 5.88 5.69
C LEU A 47 -16.75 6.61 6.86
N THR A 48 -15.99 5.85 7.64
CA THR A 48 -15.37 6.24 8.89
C THR A 48 -13.85 6.07 8.83
N LEU A 49 -13.16 6.42 9.92
CA LEU A 49 -11.72 6.15 10.05
C LEU A 49 -11.39 4.65 10.20
N GLU A 50 -12.37 3.79 10.45
CA GLU A 50 -12.19 2.34 10.39
C GLU A 50 -11.97 1.91 8.94
N ASP A 51 -12.85 2.33 8.03
CA ASP A 51 -12.73 2.07 6.59
C ASP A 51 -11.40 2.61 6.05
N VAL A 52 -10.97 3.81 6.47
CA VAL A 52 -9.66 4.36 6.08
C VAL A 52 -8.50 3.43 6.43
N ARG A 53 -8.56 2.74 7.57
CA ARG A 53 -7.50 1.81 7.98
C ARG A 53 -7.53 0.53 7.14
N GLU A 54 -8.71 0.01 6.85
CA GLU A 54 -8.88 -1.18 6.00
C GLU A 54 -8.33 -0.92 4.60
N GLU A 55 -8.81 0.15 3.94
CA GLU A 55 -8.38 0.48 2.59
C GLU A 55 -6.88 0.82 2.53
N ALA A 56 -6.34 1.47 3.56
CA ALA A 56 -4.90 1.76 3.62
C ALA A 56 -4.06 0.48 3.73
N VAL A 57 -4.56 -0.53 4.44
CA VAL A 57 -3.91 -1.84 4.52
C VAL A 57 -4.02 -2.59 3.19
N ASP A 58 -5.17 -2.54 2.51
CA ASP A 58 -5.34 -3.19 1.22
C ASP A 58 -4.40 -2.58 0.16
N ALA A 59 -4.32 -1.25 0.08
CA ALA A 59 -3.34 -0.56 -0.75
C ALA A 59 -1.88 -0.96 -0.42
N ALA A 60 -1.55 -1.08 0.87
CA ALA A 60 -0.22 -1.51 1.31
C ALA A 60 0.09 -2.97 0.92
N ILE A 61 -0.89 -3.88 1.06
CA ILE A 61 -0.76 -5.29 0.68
C ILE A 61 -0.51 -5.40 -0.83
N VAL A 62 -1.26 -4.68 -1.66
CA VAL A 62 -1.08 -4.74 -3.12
C VAL A 62 0.27 -4.15 -3.53
N ALA A 63 0.70 -3.03 -2.93
CA ALA A 63 2.02 -2.47 -3.16
C ALA A 63 3.16 -3.44 -2.77
N LEU A 64 3.02 -4.12 -1.64
CA LEU A 64 3.98 -5.13 -1.19
C LEU A 64 3.95 -6.39 -2.08
N ALA A 65 2.79 -6.79 -2.59
CA ALA A 65 2.67 -7.89 -3.53
C ALA A 65 3.37 -7.58 -4.88
N ILE A 66 3.34 -6.32 -5.32
CA ILE A 66 4.13 -5.86 -6.48
C ILE A 66 5.63 -5.97 -6.20
N LEU A 67 6.10 -5.50 -5.04
CA LEU A 67 7.51 -5.64 -4.64
C LEU A 67 7.93 -7.11 -4.57
N ALA A 68 7.10 -7.97 -3.99
CA ALA A 68 7.34 -9.40 -3.89
C ALA A 68 7.44 -10.09 -5.25
N GLN A 69 6.56 -9.73 -6.21
CA GLN A 69 6.60 -10.28 -7.57
C GLN A 69 7.83 -9.82 -8.37
N ALA A 70 8.38 -8.65 -8.06
CA ALA A 70 9.63 -8.16 -8.64
C ALA A 70 10.89 -8.83 -8.07
N CYS A 71 10.76 -9.59 -6.98
CA CYS A 71 11.87 -10.32 -6.38
C CYS A 71 11.91 -11.78 -6.87
N PRO A 72 13.10 -12.39 -7.02
CA PRO A 72 13.22 -13.79 -7.44
C PRO A 72 12.74 -14.77 -6.36
N ASP A 73 12.94 -14.44 -5.09
CA ASP A 73 12.66 -15.30 -3.93
C ASP A 73 12.27 -14.47 -2.70
N GLU A 74 11.88 -15.17 -1.64
CA GLU A 74 11.40 -14.58 -0.38
C GLU A 74 12.53 -13.86 0.37
N GLU A 75 13.74 -14.42 0.36
CA GLU A 75 14.91 -13.85 1.01
C GLU A 75 15.25 -12.48 0.40
N THR A 76 15.27 -12.38 -0.93
CA THR A 76 15.49 -11.14 -1.66
C THR A 76 14.39 -10.12 -1.36
N PHE A 77 13.12 -10.55 -1.31
CA PHE A 77 12.01 -9.67 -0.94
C PHE A 77 12.19 -9.04 0.44
N HIS A 78 12.56 -9.84 1.44
CA HIS A 78 12.79 -9.36 2.80
C HIS A 78 13.98 -8.39 2.88
N ALA A 79 15.10 -8.74 2.24
CA ALA A 79 16.29 -7.90 2.20
C ALA A 79 16.02 -6.56 1.52
N GLU A 80 15.34 -6.58 0.37
CA GLU A 80 14.98 -5.37 -0.38
C GLU A 80 13.98 -4.50 0.38
N TRP A 81 12.95 -5.07 1.01
CA TRP A 81 12.03 -4.32 1.86
C TRP A 81 12.77 -3.57 2.97
N GLN A 82 13.60 -4.28 3.75
CA GLN A 82 14.35 -3.68 4.86
C GLN A 82 15.27 -2.56 4.38
N ARG A 83 16.02 -2.81 3.30
CA ARG A 83 16.96 -1.86 2.71
C ARG A 83 16.25 -0.61 2.18
N LEU A 84 15.19 -0.79 1.39
CA LEU A 84 14.47 0.29 0.72
C LEU A 84 13.66 1.13 1.70
N VAL A 85 12.97 0.51 2.66
CA VAL A 85 12.19 1.25 3.68
C VAL A 85 13.12 2.06 4.56
N SER A 86 14.17 1.46 5.10
CA SER A 86 15.13 2.19 5.96
C SER A 86 15.74 3.39 5.23
N GLY A 87 16.17 3.19 3.97
CA GLY A 87 16.73 4.27 3.17
C GLY A 87 15.72 5.38 2.83
N LYS A 88 14.48 5.03 2.47
CA LYS A 88 13.42 6.00 2.16
C LYS A 88 12.98 6.76 3.41
N CYS A 89 12.77 6.09 4.54
CA CYS A 89 12.40 6.72 5.81
C CYS A 89 13.49 7.67 6.30
N ALA A 90 14.77 7.26 6.28
CA ALA A 90 15.87 8.14 6.67
C ALA A 90 15.94 9.40 5.79
N LYS A 91 15.76 9.25 4.48
CA LYS A 91 15.70 10.38 3.55
C LYS A 91 14.53 11.32 3.85
N TRP A 92 13.35 10.76 4.13
CA TRP A 92 12.15 11.56 4.43
C TRP A 92 12.30 12.30 5.75
N LEU A 93 12.75 11.65 6.82
CA LEU A 93 13.00 12.28 8.11
C LEU A 93 14.02 13.42 8.00
N GLY A 94 15.10 13.23 7.23
CA GLY A 94 16.09 14.29 6.98
C GLY A 94 15.59 15.46 6.15
N SER A 95 14.44 15.31 5.45
CA SER A 95 13.82 16.38 4.66
C SER A 95 12.74 17.18 5.40
N LEU A 96 12.32 16.71 6.57
CA LEU A 96 11.35 17.43 7.39
C LEU A 96 12.01 18.61 8.11
N PRO A 97 11.28 19.71 8.34
CA PRO A 97 11.74 20.78 9.22
C PRO A 97 12.16 20.20 10.57
N GLN A 98 13.36 20.53 11.03
CA GLN A 98 13.80 20.21 12.38
C GLN A 98 13.20 21.29 13.29
N GLU A 99 12.48 20.88 14.33
CA GLU A 99 11.94 21.79 15.36
C GLU A 99 13.05 22.44 16.19
#